data_AF-A0A3N1J0H5-F1
#
_entry.id   AF-A0A3N1J0H5-F1
#
_cell.length_a   1.000
_cell.length_b   1.000
_cell.length_c   1.000
_cell.angle_alpha   90.00
_cell.angle_beta   90.00
_cell.angle_gamma   90.00
#
_symmetry.space_group_name_H-M   'P 1'
#
loop_
_entity.id
_entity.type
_entity.pdbx_description
1 polymer ?
#
loop_
_entity_poly.entity_id
_entity_poly.type
_entity_poly.pdbx_seq_one_letter_code
_entity_poly.pdbx_strand_id
1 'polypeptide(L)'
;MTDFTRVTVVGAARRADVVVASDEPFAGLLPRFVDILDEPVADSAHPVTLVRITGEELSLGAGASDQSVADGEVLHLVRRADAPPPPEVSDVTDVVAESLGRRDDTWGDAARQSVAAAAVGTASSLLGSLAVIALSARWVLRAAQDQAPSPVVLPAVVLGAALVLALAAVVAGRAGARWTGIVLTAASAGMALPVGLAGAPLMARAADSAAMLAAFVVIWAWIALGIGLGIGQRMRTVGLAAVVGVVLPAVGVLTWLTPAVPAAGWGVVAVASLVACGLLPSAAMSSAGLTGLDDQVGAGGLVGRPRVVSALDDAYRSLDWVTAAVAAPLAMAGAALLGAEDPWAIALGVVTVVVTALRTRAFPLALQGVLLWSAVTVAAVVGLLDHATASPTIVVLVLAGLAVVAALLAGIRPAAHQRARLRSIGNALETIAVVVALPLLLGTFGLFAALLETF
;
A
#
# COMPACT_ATOMS: atom_id res chain seq x y z
N MET A 1 -1.67 5.78 -46.44
CA MET A 1 -2.08 6.84 -45.50
C MET A 1 -0.79 7.44 -45.00
N THR A 2 -0.55 8.73 -45.25
CA THR A 2 0.65 9.41 -44.77
C THR A 2 0.47 9.64 -43.28
N ASP A 3 1.34 9.03 -42.47
CA ASP A 3 1.39 9.28 -41.04
C ASP A 3 2.22 10.54 -40.79
N PHE A 4 1.95 11.28 -39.72
CA PHE A 4 2.63 12.53 -39.44
C PHE A 4 3.25 12.51 -38.03
N THR A 5 4.48 12.99 -37.92
CA THR A 5 5.20 13.13 -36.65
C THR A 5 5.46 14.61 -36.38
N ARG A 6 5.07 15.09 -35.20
CA ARG A 6 5.48 16.41 -34.71
C ARG A 6 6.89 16.30 -34.12
N VAL A 7 7.78 17.20 -34.48
CA VAL A 7 9.14 17.30 -33.94
C VAL A 7 9.43 18.74 -33.54
N THR A 8 10.18 18.91 -32.47
CA THR A 8 10.68 20.24 -32.05
C THR A 8 12.12 20.36 -32.49
N VAL A 9 12.40 21.20 -33.49
CA VAL A 9 13.75 21.43 -33.97
C VAL A 9 14.34 22.67 -33.30
N VAL A 10 15.53 22.54 -32.71
CA VAL A 10 16.24 23.59 -31.98
C VAL A 10 17.52 23.92 -32.72
N GLY A 11 17.61 25.12 -33.28
CA GLY A 11 18.83 25.68 -33.87
C GLY A 11 19.66 26.45 -32.83
N ALA A 12 20.65 27.23 -33.29
CA ALA A 12 21.57 27.96 -32.41
C ALA A 12 20.87 29.09 -31.62
N ALA A 13 19.90 29.76 -32.24
CA ALA A 13 19.22 30.92 -31.64
C ALA A 13 17.69 30.76 -31.54
N ARG A 14 17.10 29.85 -32.32
CA ARG A 14 15.65 29.68 -32.42
C ARG A 14 15.23 28.23 -32.25
N ARG A 15 13.96 28.04 -31.92
CA ARG A 15 13.30 26.74 -31.87
C ARG A 15 12.01 26.80 -32.67
N ALA A 16 11.63 25.70 -33.31
CA ALA A 16 10.39 25.60 -34.06
C ALA A 16 9.77 24.21 -33.88
N ASP A 17 8.46 24.16 -33.70
CA ASP A 17 7.70 22.92 -33.71
C ASP A 17 7.15 22.70 -35.12
N VAL A 18 7.55 21.60 -35.76
CA VAL A 18 7.20 21.29 -37.15
C VAL A 18 6.55 19.92 -37.22
N VAL A 19 5.51 19.79 -38.05
CA VAL A 19 4.88 18.51 -38.35
C VAL A 19 5.41 18.04 -39.69
N VAL A 20 6.00 16.84 -39.72
CA VAL A 20 6.60 16.24 -40.91
C VAL A 20 5.91 14.92 -41.23
N ALA A 21 5.89 14.54 -42.51
CA ALA A 21 5.43 13.22 -42.90
C ALA A 21 6.42 12.17 -42.34
N SER A 22 5.91 11.14 -41.67
CA SER A 22 6.74 10.21 -40.91
C SER A 22 7.67 9.38 -41.80
N ASP A 23 7.30 9.19 -43.06
CA ASP A 23 8.04 8.46 -44.10
C ASP A 23 8.97 9.35 -44.94
N GLU A 24 8.95 10.68 -44.75
CA GLU A 24 9.77 11.60 -45.52
C GLU A 24 11.22 11.66 -44.96
N PRO A 25 12.25 11.42 -45.80
CA PRO A 25 13.64 11.50 -45.35
C PRO A 25 14.03 12.91 -44.87
N PHE A 26 14.71 13.00 -43.73
CA PHE A 26 15.12 14.27 -43.14
C PHE A 26 16.04 15.12 -44.04
N ALA A 27 16.78 14.51 -44.96
CA ALA A 27 17.60 15.21 -45.94
C ALA A 27 16.79 16.21 -46.78
N GLY A 28 15.55 15.87 -47.15
CA GLY A 28 14.66 16.76 -47.91
C GLY A 28 14.07 17.89 -47.08
N LEU A 29 14.02 17.71 -45.76
CA LEU A 29 13.41 18.64 -44.80
C LEU A 29 14.43 19.63 -44.22
N LEU A 30 15.72 19.27 -44.21
CA LEU A 30 16.81 20.09 -43.67
C LEU A 30 16.84 21.54 -44.19
N PRO A 31 16.73 21.82 -45.50
CA PRO A 31 16.71 23.21 -45.99
C PRO A 31 15.55 24.01 -45.40
N ARG A 32 14.37 23.38 -45.26
CA ARG A 32 13.21 24.04 -44.64
C ARG A 32 13.43 24.28 -43.16
N PHE A 33 14.07 23.36 -42.44
CA PHE A 33 14.41 23.57 -41.03
C PHE A 33 15.40 24.72 -40.85
N VAL A 34 16.42 24.81 -41.70
CA VAL A 34 17.38 25.93 -41.72
C VAL A 34 16.65 27.26 -41.96
N ASP A 35 15.76 27.31 -42.97
CA ASP A 35 14.98 28.50 -43.29
C ASP A 35 14.03 28.90 -42.16
N ILE A 36 13.30 27.94 -41.57
CA ILE A 36 12.35 28.17 -40.48
C ILE A 36 13.07 28.67 -39.22
N LEU A 37 14.25 28.11 -38.94
CA LEU A 37 15.05 28.48 -37.77
C LEU A 37 15.89 29.74 -38.00
N ASP A 38 15.95 30.25 -39.24
CA ASP A 38 16.83 31.37 -39.63
C ASP A 38 18.27 31.09 -39.17
N GLU A 39 18.71 29.85 -39.40
CA GLU A 39 19.98 29.36 -38.88
C GLU A 39 21.14 30.00 -39.66
N PRO A 40 22.13 30.62 -38.99
CA PRO A 40 23.22 31.32 -39.66
C PRO A 40 24.09 30.35 -40.48
N VAL A 41 23.89 30.35 -41.80
CA VAL A 41 24.73 29.63 -42.75
C VAL A 41 26.04 30.40 -42.87
N ALA A 42 27.08 29.96 -42.15
CA ALA A 42 28.42 30.52 -42.33
C ALA A 42 28.98 30.13 -43.72
N ASP A 43 29.76 31.01 -44.35
CA ASP A 43 30.41 30.86 -45.67
C ASP A 43 31.32 29.62 -45.84
N SER A 44 31.45 28.79 -44.81
CA SER A 44 32.24 27.57 -44.79
C SER A 44 31.34 26.33 -44.95
N ALA A 45 31.61 25.53 -45.98
CA ALA A 45 30.90 24.31 -46.38
C ALA A 45 30.92 23.16 -45.36
N HIS A 46 30.37 23.36 -44.15
CA HIS A 46 30.24 22.32 -43.14
C HIS A 46 28.82 21.77 -43.13
N PRO A 47 28.62 20.44 -43.30
CA PRO A 47 27.29 19.84 -43.33
C PRO A 47 26.60 19.97 -41.97
N VAL A 48 25.30 20.29 -42.00
CA VAL A 48 24.41 20.36 -40.83
C VAL A 48 23.77 18.98 -40.64
N THR A 49 23.56 18.58 -39.39
CA THR A 49 22.94 17.31 -39.03
C THR A 49 21.92 17.50 -37.90
N LEU A 50 21.05 16.49 -37.72
CA LEU A 50 20.05 16.47 -36.65
C LEU A 50 20.54 15.51 -35.56
N VAL A 51 20.60 15.99 -34.33
CA VAL A 51 21.08 15.22 -33.19
C VAL A 51 20.01 15.18 -32.11
N ARG A 52 19.75 14.01 -31.53
CA ARG A 52 18.86 13.87 -30.38
C ARG A 52 19.47 14.54 -29.15
N ILE A 53 18.67 14.80 -28.12
CA ILE A 53 19.17 15.31 -26.83
C ILE A 53 20.22 14.38 -26.18
N THR A 54 20.24 13.10 -26.58
CA THR A 54 21.20 12.08 -26.14
C THR A 54 22.57 12.20 -26.81
N GLY A 55 22.73 13.03 -27.84
CA GLY A 55 23.95 13.11 -28.66
C GLY A 55 23.98 12.14 -29.85
N GLU A 56 22.91 11.36 -30.05
CA GLU A 56 22.81 10.45 -31.19
C GLU A 56 22.45 11.21 -32.49
N GLU A 57 23.29 11.07 -33.52
CA GLU A 57 23.08 11.65 -34.85
C GLU A 57 22.00 10.87 -35.61
N LEU A 58 20.96 11.56 -36.09
CA LEU A 58 19.95 10.97 -36.97
C LEU A 58 20.48 10.83 -38.39
N SER A 59 20.18 9.70 -39.02
CA SER A 59 20.41 9.48 -40.44
C SER A 59 19.48 10.38 -41.26
N LEU A 60 20.07 11.26 -42.07
CA LEU A 60 19.33 12.13 -42.97
C LEU A 60 18.63 11.37 -44.11
N GLY A 61 19.07 10.14 -44.42
CA GLY A 61 18.49 9.32 -45.48
C GLY A 61 17.21 8.58 -45.10
N ALA A 62 16.81 8.61 -43.83
CA ALA A 62 15.64 7.89 -43.31
C ALA A 62 14.60 8.86 -42.72
N GLY A 63 13.33 8.42 -42.70
CA GLY A 63 12.22 9.19 -42.12
C GLY A 63 12.15 9.09 -40.61
N ALA A 64 11.18 9.79 -40.02
CA ALA A 64 10.92 9.79 -38.58
C ALA A 64 10.45 8.42 -38.06
N SER A 65 9.64 7.69 -38.84
CA SER A 65 9.15 6.36 -38.45
C SER A 65 10.26 5.33 -38.38
N ASP A 66 11.15 5.34 -39.38
CA ASP A 66 12.23 4.36 -39.54
C ASP A 66 13.26 4.47 -38.43
N GLN A 67 13.42 5.68 -37.90
CA GLN A 67 14.35 5.98 -36.82
C GLN A 67 13.67 6.04 -35.46
N SER A 68 12.39 5.66 -35.35
CA SER A 68 11.61 5.68 -34.10
C SER A 68 11.64 7.04 -33.38
N VAL A 69 11.51 8.13 -34.14
CA VAL A 69 11.39 9.47 -33.59
C VAL A 69 9.99 9.63 -32.99
N ALA A 70 9.92 9.95 -31.70
CA ALA A 70 8.66 10.10 -30.99
C ALA A 70 7.96 11.42 -31.33
N ASP A 71 6.63 11.45 -31.20
CA ASP A 71 5.87 12.69 -31.34
C ASP A 71 6.27 13.70 -30.25
N GLY A 72 6.67 14.90 -30.67
CA GLY A 72 7.19 15.97 -29.81
C GLY A 72 8.65 15.79 -29.39
N GLU A 73 9.40 14.86 -30.02
CA GLU A 73 10.83 14.69 -29.72
C GLU A 73 11.64 15.95 -30.13
N VAL A 74 12.60 16.33 -29.28
CA VAL A 74 13.44 17.51 -29.48
C VAL A 74 14.71 17.11 -30.23
N LEU A 75 14.90 17.72 -31.40
CA LEU A 75 16.04 17.50 -32.28
C LEU A 75 16.87 18.78 -32.36
N HIS A 76 18.16 18.67 -32.09
CA HIS A 76 19.10 19.76 -32.22
C HIS A 76 19.66 19.79 -33.64
N LEU A 77 19.46 20.92 -34.33
CA LEU A 77 20.10 21.19 -35.60
C LEU A 77 21.47 21.79 -35.31
N VAL A 78 22.53 21.00 -35.51
CA VAL A 78 23.90 21.38 -35.21
C VAL A 78 24.80 21.15 -36.42
N ARG A 79 25.91 21.88 -36.48
CA ARG A 79 26.96 21.57 -37.46
C ARG A 79 27.56 20.23 -37.09
N ARG A 80 27.84 19.38 -38.09
CA ARG A 80 28.36 18.03 -37.83
C ARG A 80 29.68 18.04 -37.04
N ALA A 81 30.50 19.05 -37.22
CA ALA A 81 31.75 19.23 -36.47
C ALA A 81 31.53 19.66 -35.00
N ASP A 82 30.39 20.30 -34.72
CA ASP A 82 29.98 20.77 -33.39
C ASP A 82 29.01 19.79 -32.71
N ALA A 83 28.67 18.68 -33.40
CA ALA A 83 27.81 17.64 -32.84
C ALA A 83 28.53 17.01 -31.66
N PRO A 84 27.92 17.02 -30.45
CA PRO A 84 28.46 16.28 -29.33
C PRO A 84 28.64 14.81 -29.75
N PRO A 85 29.81 14.20 -29.55
CA PRO A 85 29.96 12.78 -29.84
C PRO A 85 28.93 12.02 -29.01
N PRO A 86 28.30 10.97 -29.56
CA PRO A 86 27.39 10.14 -28.79
C PRO A 86 28.14 9.62 -27.56
N PRO A 87 27.47 9.45 -26.40
CA PRO A 87 28.11 8.92 -25.21
C PRO A 87 28.61 7.50 -25.48
N GLU A 88 29.91 7.38 -25.70
CA GLU A 88 30.58 6.09 -25.92
C GLU A 88 30.92 5.45 -24.58
N VAL A 89 30.52 4.19 -24.43
CA VAL A 89 30.85 3.40 -23.25
C VAL A 89 32.31 2.97 -23.37
N SER A 90 33.20 3.66 -22.63
CA SER A 90 34.63 3.35 -22.61
C SER A 90 34.94 1.97 -22.00
N ASP A 91 34.13 1.52 -21.04
CA ASP A 91 34.19 0.17 -20.46
C ASP A 91 32.79 -0.32 -20.10
N VAL A 92 32.35 -1.38 -20.77
CA VAL A 92 31.05 -2.02 -20.51
C VAL A 92 31.02 -2.60 -19.10
N THR A 93 32.16 -3.02 -18.55
CA THR A 93 32.29 -3.55 -17.19
C THR A 93 31.99 -2.48 -16.15
N ASP A 94 32.52 -1.27 -16.34
CA ASP A 94 32.26 -0.14 -15.45
C ASP A 94 30.80 0.31 -15.53
N VAL A 95 30.21 0.36 -16.73
CA VAL A 95 28.78 0.70 -16.87
C VAL A 95 27.89 -0.36 -16.23
N VAL A 96 28.23 -1.65 -16.36
CA VAL A 96 27.51 -2.73 -15.67
C VAL A 96 27.67 -2.60 -14.15
N ALA A 97 28.87 -2.31 -13.64
CA ALA A 97 29.12 -2.10 -12.22
C ALA A 97 28.38 -0.87 -11.66
N GLU A 98 28.37 0.24 -12.40
CA GLU A 98 27.63 1.45 -12.03
C GLU A 98 26.11 1.20 -12.08
N SER A 99 25.63 0.43 -13.07
CA SER A 99 24.21 0.08 -13.17
C SER A 99 23.72 -0.71 -11.96
N LEU A 100 24.57 -1.58 -11.39
CA LEU A 100 24.30 -2.29 -10.14
C LEU A 100 24.26 -1.34 -8.94
N GLY A 101 25.11 -0.31 -8.91
CA GLY A 101 25.10 0.73 -7.86
C GLY A 101 23.84 1.61 -7.87
N ARG A 102 23.16 1.72 -9.03
CA ARG A 102 21.91 2.49 -9.20
C ARG A 102 20.65 1.67 -8.93
N ARG A 103 20.79 0.37 -8.64
CA ARG A 103 19.65 -0.52 -8.36
C ARG A 103 19.29 -0.51 -6.88
N ASP A 104 18.05 -0.12 -6.60
CA ASP A 104 17.48 -0.12 -5.26
C ASP A 104 17.08 -1.52 -4.75
N ASP A 105 17.09 -2.53 -5.62
CA ASP A 105 16.68 -3.92 -5.33
C ASP A 105 17.86 -4.86 -5.02
N THR A 106 19.06 -4.31 -4.79
CA THR A 106 20.25 -5.09 -4.46
C THR A 106 20.20 -5.67 -3.04
N TRP A 107 20.90 -6.79 -2.83
CA TRP A 107 21.06 -7.40 -1.50
C TRP A 107 22.05 -6.61 -0.63
N GLY A 108 21.68 -5.38 -0.28
CA GLY A 108 22.45 -4.47 0.57
C GLY A 108 22.10 -4.56 2.06
N ASP A 109 22.64 -3.63 2.84
CA ASP A 109 22.44 -3.58 4.29
C ASP A 109 20.97 -3.42 4.68
N ALA A 110 20.21 -2.62 3.93
CA ALA A 110 18.78 -2.42 4.19
C ALA A 110 17.97 -3.72 4.04
N ALA A 111 18.27 -4.53 3.01
CA ALA A 111 17.63 -5.82 2.79
C ALA A 111 18.01 -6.83 3.89
N ARG A 112 19.29 -6.86 4.30
CA ARG A 112 19.75 -7.71 5.41
C ARG A 112 19.09 -7.34 6.73
N GLN A 113 18.99 -6.03 7.00
CA GLN A 113 18.34 -5.50 8.20
C GLN A 113 16.83 -5.78 8.20
N SER A 114 16.13 -5.63 7.07
CA SER A 114 14.69 -5.94 7.00
C SER A 114 14.43 -7.44 7.22
N VAL A 115 15.21 -8.32 6.59
CA VAL A 115 15.11 -9.78 6.78
C VAL A 115 15.44 -10.19 8.21
N ALA A 116 16.49 -9.64 8.81
CA ALA A 116 16.85 -9.95 10.19
C ALA A 116 15.79 -9.45 11.20
N ALA A 117 15.20 -8.27 10.98
CA ALA A 117 14.11 -7.77 11.81
C ALA A 117 12.87 -8.66 11.67
N ALA A 118 12.51 -9.07 10.44
CA ALA A 118 11.43 -10.00 10.19
C ALA A 118 11.68 -11.36 10.87
N ALA A 119 12.89 -11.91 10.76
CA ALA A 119 13.28 -13.16 11.41
C ALA A 119 13.19 -13.10 12.94
N VAL A 120 13.60 -11.98 13.55
CA VAL A 120 13.47 -11.79 15.00
C VAL A 120 12.00 -11.70 15.43
N GLY A 121 11.18 -10.96 14.68
CA GLY A 121 9.75 -10.85 14.95
C GLY A 121 9.03 -12.20 14.81
N THR A 122 9.32 -12.96 13.76
CA THR A 122 8.74 -14.31 13.58
C THR A 122 9.22 -15.29 14.62
N ALA A 123 10.52 -15.30 14.95
CA ALA A 123 11.06 -16.14 16.02
C ALA A 123 10.41 -15.81 17.39
N SER A 124 10.23 -14.52 17.70
CA SER A 124 9.57 -14.07 18.93
C SER A 124 8.11 -14.52 18.99
N SER A 125 7.39 -14.42 17.87
CA SER A 125 6.01 -14.90 17.75
C SER A 125 5.91 -16.41 17.94
N LEU A 126 6.76 -17.19 17.26
CA LEU A 126 6.76 -18.65 17.35
C LEU A 126 7.14 -19.14 18.74
N LEU A 127 8.25 -18.64 19.30
CA LEU A 127 8.72 -19.03 20.63
C LEU A 127 7.75 -18.59 21.72
N GLY A 128 7.23 -17.36 21.64
CA GLY A 128 6.24 -16.86 22.59
C GLY A 128 4.94 -17.66 22.55
N SER A 129 4.46 -18.01 21.36
CA SER A 129 3.20 -18.76 21.19
C SER A 129 3.37 -20.19 21.70
N LEU A 130 4.50 -20.84 21.37
CA LEU A 130 4.83 -22.17 21.88
C LEU A 130 4.96 -22.16 23.41
N ALA A 131 5.57 -21.13 23.99
CA ALA A 131 5.64 -20.96 25.44
C ALA A 131 4.24 -20.82 26.06
N VAL A 132 3.38 -19.98 25.49
CA VAL A 132 1.99 -19.80 25.95
C VAL A 132 1.21 -21.10 25.89
N ILE A 133 1.30 -21.86 24.79
CA ILE A 133 0.64 -23.17 24.62
C ILE A 133 1.17 -24.20 25.63
N ALA A 134 2.49 -24.27 25.82
CA ALA A 134 3.07 -25.20 26.79
C ALA A 134 2.70 -24.85 28.24
N LEU A 135 2.68 -23.56 28.57
CA LEU A 135 2.29 -23.06 29.89
C LEU A 135 0.80 -23.26 30.16
N SER A 136 -0.06 -23.04 29.16
CA SER A 136 -1.51 -23.27 29.27
C SER A 136 -1.84 -24.76 29.44
N ALA A 137 -1.16 -25.66 28.73
CA ALA A 137 -1.31 -27.10 28.91
C ALA A 137 -0.91 -27.56 30.33
N ARG A 138 0.22 -27.06 30.85
CA ARG A 138 0.64 -27.32 32.24
C ARG A 138 -0.35 -26.76 33.26
N TRP A 139 -0.97 -25.65 32.93
CA TRP A 139 -2.01 -25.01 33.72
C TRP A 139 -3.25 -25.89 33.87
N VAL A 140 -3.74 -26.46 32.76
CA VAL A 140 -4.87 -27.40 32.77
C VAL A 140 -4.55 -28.63 33.63
N LEU A 141 -3.33 -29.18 33.50
CA LEU A 141 -2.89 -30.31 34.31
C LEU A 141 -2.83 -29.99 35.82
N ARG A 142 -2.39 -28.80 36.20
CA ARG A 142 -2.36 -28.35 37.62
C ARG A 142 -3.74 -27.99 38.16
N ALA A 143 -4.62 -27.47 37.32
CA ALA A 143 -6.01 -27.22 37.68
C ALA A 143 -6.74 -28.53 38.02
N ALA A 144 -6.44 -29.62 37.31
CA ALA A 144 -6.91 -30.96 37.66
C ALA A 144 -6.35 -31.49 39.00
N GLN A 145 -5.37 -30.81 39.60
CA GLN A 145 -4.73 -31.16 40.87
C GLN A 145 -5.04 -30.14 41.98
N ASP A 146 -6.07 -29.29 41.82
CA ASP A 146 -6.48 -28.21 42.74
C ASP A 146 -5.37 -27.19 43.08
N GLN A 147 -4.33 -27.09 42.24
CA GLN A 147 -3.19 -26.17 42.40
C GLN A 147 -3.13 -25.13 41.27
N ALA A 148 -4.28 -24.69 40.76
CA ALA A 148 -4.32 -23.71 39.69
C ALA A 148 -3.87 -22.32 40.21
N PRO A 149 -2.89 -21.65 39.57
CA PRO A 149 -2.63 -20.23 39.80
C PRO A 149 -3.86 -19.37 39.38
N SER A 150 -3.80 -18.04 39.44
CA SER A 150 -4.89 -17.19 38.92
C SER A 150 -4.79 -16.97 37.40
N PRO A 151 -5.90 -16.95 36.64
CA PRO A 151 -5.89 -16.97 35.17
C PRO A 151 -5.26 -15.71 34.54
N VAL A 152 -4.98 -14.70 35.37
CA VAL A 152 -4.39 -13.42 34.99
C VAL A 152 -2.85 -13.48 34.91
N VAL A 153 -2.20 -14.45 35.59
CA VAL A 153 -0.73 -14.48 35.70
C VAL A 153 -0.05 -14.64 34.35
N LEU A 154 -0.52 -15.57 33.52
CA LEU A 154 0.08 -15.84 32.20
C LEU A 154 -0.03 -14.61 31.27
N PRO A 155 -1.22 -14.02 31.03
CA PRO A 155 -1.32 -12.81 30.22
C PRO A 155 -0.53 -11.64 30.81
N ALA A 156 -0.48 -11.46 32.13
CA ALA A 156 0.32 -10.39 32.76
C ALA A 156 1.83 -10.55 32.50
N VAL A 157 2.36 -11.77 32.59
CA VAL A 157 3.79 -12.04 32.32
C VAL A 157 4.13 -11.83 30.85
N VAL A 158 3.28 -12.31 29.93
CA VAL A 158 3.52 -12.18 28.49
C VAL A 158 3.43 -10.72 28.04
N LEU A 159 2.40 -9.99 28.49
CA LEU A 159 2.26 -8.55 28.25
C LEU A 159 3.42 -7.76 28.86
N GLY A 160 3.83 -8.09 30.10
CA GLY A 160 4.97 -7.48 30.77
C GLY A 160 6.27 -7.67 29.99
N ALA A 161 6.55 -8.88 29.51
CA ALA A 161 7.72 -9.16 28.68
C ALA A 161 7.68 -8.36 27.36
N ALA A 162 6.51 -8.31 26.71
CA ALA A 162 6.33 -7.56 25.47
C ALA A 162 6.54 -6.05 25.68
N LEU A 163 6.04 -5.50 26.81
CA LEU A 163 6.22 -4.10 27.19
C LEU A 163 7.68 -3.78 27.51
N VAL A 164 8.39 -4.65 28.22
CA VAL A 164 9.83 -4.49 28.48
C VAL A 164 10.62 -4.39 27.17
N LEU A 165 10.31 -5.24 26.19
CA LEU A 165 10.92 -5.16 24.85
C LEU A 165 10.59 -3.85 24.14
N ALA A 166 9.35 -3.37 24.21
CA ALA A 166 8.94 -2.10 23.61
C ALA A 166 9.66 -0.90 24.25
N LEU A 167 9.77 -0.88 25.58
CA LEU A 167 10.48 0.17 26.31
C LEU A 167 11.99 0.12 26.04
N ALA A 168 12.58 -1.08 25.99
CA ALA A 168 13.98 -1.26 25.61
C ALA A 168 14.23 -0.75 24.17
N ALA A 169 13.28 -0.96 23.25
CA ALA A 169 13.36 -0.42 21.89
C ALA A 169 13.37 1.11 21.88
N VAL A 170 12.57 1.76 22.73
CA VAL A 170 12.59 3.23 22.89
C VAL A 170 13.94 3.70 23.39
N VAL A 171 14.47 3.08 24.46
CA VAL A 171 15.76 3.46 25.04
C VAL A 171 16.88 3.31 24.01
N ALA A 172 16.93 2.18 23.30
CA ALA A 172 17.91 1.94 22.25
C ALA A 172 17.80 2.94 21.08
N GLY A 173 16.58 3.20 20.61
CA GLY A 173 16.32 4.19 19.54
C GLY A 173 16.72 5.61 19.95
N ARG A 174 16.39 6.00 21.20
CA ARG A 174 16.73 7.31 21.78
C ARG A 174 18.23 7.49 22.01
N ALA A 175 18.94 6.40 22.33
CA ALA A 175 20.39 6.38 22.50
C ALA A 175 21.18 6.38 21.18
N GLY A 176 20.50 6.39 20.03
CA GLY A 176 21.14 6.38 18.70
C GLY A 176 21.48 4.99 18.17
N ALA A 177 21.18 3.92 18.91
CA ALA A 177 21.36 2.54 18.47
C ALA A 177 20.18 2.10 17.57
N ARG A 178 20.10 2.69 16.37
CA ARG A 178 18.97 2.54 15.44
C ARG A 178 18.63 1.08 15.16
N TRP A 179 19.62 0.27 14.79
CA TRP A 179 19.41 -1.14 14.47
C TRP A 179 18.87 -1.95 15.67
N THR A 180 19.49 -1.79 16.84
CA THR A 180 19.03 -2.43 18.08
C THR A 180 17.59 -2.05 18.41
N GLY A 181 17.23 -0.77 18.27
CA GLY A 181 15.86 -0.31 18.43
C GLY A 181 14.88 -0.99 17.45
N ILE A 182 15.26 -1.16 16.18
CA ILE A 182 14.43 -1.86 15.18
C ILE A 182 14.24 -3.33 15.57
N VAL A 183 15.31 -4.03 15.95
CA VAL A 183 15.26 -5.45 16.34
C VAL A 183 14.38 -5.66 17.57
N LEU A 184 14.52 -4.80 18.59
CA LEU A 184 13.69 -4.87 19.80
C LEU A 184 12.22 -4.53 19.51
N THR A 185 11.97 -3.59 18.59
CA THR A 185 10.61 -3.30 18.12
C THR A 185 10.01 -4.50 17.41
N ALA A 186 10.77 -5.14 16.53
CA ALA A 186 10.33 -6.34 15.82
C ALA A 186 10.06 -7.50 16.78
N ALA A 187 10.91 -7.71 17.79
CA ALA A 187 10.69 -8.70 18.84
C ALA A 187 9.39 -8.41 19.63
N SER A 188 9.18 -7.15 20.04
CA SER A 188 7.97 -6.73 20.77
C SER A 188 6.70 -6.86 19.93
N ALA A 189 6.75 -6.46 18.65
CA ALA A 189 5.65 -6.65 17.71
C ALA A 189 5.38 -8.15 17.45
N GLY A 190 6.43 -8.97 17.40
CA GLY A 190 6.33 -10.43 17.34
C GLY A 190 5.59 -11.04 18.53
N MET A 191 5.62 -10.40 19.70
CA MET A 191 4.86 -10.84 20.88
C MET A 191 3.34 -10.61 20.76
N ALA A 192 2.84 -10.01 19.68
CA ALA A 192 1.41 -9.77 19.49
C ALA A 192 0.55 -11.04 19.54
N LEU A 193 0.90 -12.08 18.79
CA LEU A 193 0.19 -13.35 18.81
C LEU A 193 0.25 -14.05 20.19
N PRO A 194 1.42 -14.17 20.84
CA PRO A 194 1.52 -14.65 22.22
C PRO A 194 0.64 -13.86 23.21
N VAL A 195 0.60 -12.53 23.12
CA VAL A 195 -0.23 -11.68 23.98
C VAL A 195 -1.72 -11.98 23.77
N GLY A 196 -2.17 -12.09 22.52
CA GLY A 196 -3.56 -12.45 22.19
C GLY A 196 -3.94 -13.84 22.71
N LEU A 197 -3.09 -14.85 22.47
CA LEU A 197 -3.31 -16.22 22.95
C LEU A 197 -3.33 -16.31 24.48
N ALA A 198 -2.43 -15.60 25.17
CA ALA A 198 -2.38 -15.59 26.62
C ALA A 198 -3.60 -14.90 27.24
N GLY A 199 -4.21 -13.96 26.53
CA GLY A 199 -5.45 -13.28 26.92
C GLY A 199 -6.72 -14.08 26.63
N ALA A 200 -6.67 -15.11 25.78
CA ALA A 200 -7.85 -15.90 25.39
C ALA A 200 -8.68 -16.44 26.58
N PRO A 201 -8.10 -16.94 27.69
CA PRO A 201 -8.87 -17.42 28.85
C PRO A 201 -9.68 -16.32 29.56
N LEU A 202 -9.34 -15.04 29.36
CA LEU A 202 -10.05 -13.90 29.94
C LEU A 202 -11.27 -13.50 29.09
N MET A 203 -11.42 -14.07 27.89
CA MET A 203 -12.53 -13.80 26.98
C MET A 203 -13.72 -14.68 27.35
N ALA A 204 -14.60 -14.15 28.19
CA ALA A 204 -15.73 -14.89 28.77
C ALA A 204 -16.82 -15.32 27.76
N ARG A 205 -16.84 -14.74 26.55
CA ARG A 205 -17.80 -15.08 25.49
C ARG A 205 -17.09 -15.88 24.40
N ALA A 206 -17.28 -17.20 24.40
CA ALA A 206 -16.62 -18.11 23.46
C ALA A 206 -16.93 -17.83 21.98
N ALA A 207 -18.12 -17.27 21.69
CA ALA A 207 -18.63 -17.06 20.34
C ALA A 207 -17.79 -16.11 19.46
N ASP A 208 -17.03 -15.17 20.03
CA ASP A 208 -16.20 -14.21 19.26
C ASP A 208 -14.69 -14.35 19.51
N SER A 209 -14.27 -15.47 20.09
CA SER A 209 -12.90 -15.64 20.59
C SER A 209 -11.82 -15.40 19.53
N ALA A 210 -12.05 -15.77 18.27
CA ALA A 210 -11.08 -15.58 17.18
C ALA A 210 -10.94 -14.11 16.75
N ALA A 211 -12.06 -13.41 16.49
CA ALA A 211 -12.05 -12.00 16.10
C ALA A 211 -11.52 -11.11 17.24
N MET A 212 -11.89 -11.44 18.49
CA MET A 212 -11.38 -10.75 19.66
C MET A 212 -9.87 -10.96 19.82
N LEU A 213 -9.39 -12.20 19.68
CA LEU A 213 -7.96 -12.48 19.69
C LEU A 213 -7.23 -11.67 18.61
N ALA A 214 -7.75 -11.66 17.38
CA ALA A 214 -7.21 -10.85 16.29
C ALA A 214 -7.14 -9.36 16.66
N ALA A 215 -8.14 -8.80 17.35
CA ALA A 215 -8.11 -7.41 17.80
C ALA A 215 -6.98 -7.17 18.80
N PHE A 216 -6.81 -8.02 19.81
CA PHE A 216 -5.70 -7.89 20.76
C PHE A 216 -4.33 -8.01 20.08
N VAL A 217 -4.20 -8.92 19.11
CA VAL A 217 -2.98 -9.05 18.29
C VAL A 217 -2.70 -7.75 17.52
N VAL A 218 -3.69 -7.23 16.80
CA VAL A 218 -3.54 -6.00 16.00
C VAL A 218 -3.25 -4.79 16.89
N ILE A 219 -3.98 -4.64 17.99
CA ILE A 219 -3.77 -3.57 18.98
C ILE A 219 -2.34 -3.62 19.51
N TRP A 220 -1.87 -4.78 19.98
CA TRP A 220 -0.52 -4.88 20.51
C TRP A 220 0.55 -4.65 19.45
N ALA A 221 0.39 -5.21 18.25
CA ALA A 221 1.33 -5.00 17.15
C ALA A 221 1.51 -3.51 16.84
N TRP A 222 0.41 -2.74 16.78
CA TRP A 222 0.47 -1.30 16.55
C TRP A 222 0.99 -0.50 17.75
N ILE A 223 0.68 -0.91 18.99
CA ILE A 223 1.30 -0.33 20.19
C ILE A 223 2.82 -0.51 20.14
N ALA A 224 3.31 -1.72 19.84
CA ALA A 224 4.73 -2.02 19.75
C ALA A 224 5.42 -1.21 18.64
N LEU A 225 4.82 -1.15 17.45
CA LEU A 225 5.33 -0.33 16.33
C LEU A 225 5.33 1.17 16.66
N GLY A 226 4.26 1.68 17.27
CA GLY A 226 4.14 3.07 17.67
C GLY A 226 5.13 3.47 18.75
N ILE A 227 5.34 2.62 19.76
CA ILE A 227 6.35 2.83 20.82
C ILE A 227 7.76 2.75 20.23
N GLY A 228 8.09 1.66 19.52
CA GLY A 228 9.44 1.41 19.03
C GLY A 228 9.87 2.34 17.89
N LEU A 229 9.11 2.37 16.79
CA LEU A 229 9.45 3.20 15.62
C LEU A 229 8.94 4.63 15.77
N GLY A 230 7.71 4.83 16.25
CA GLY A 230 7.13 6.17 16.40
C GLY A 230 7.86 7.00 17.46
N ILE A 231 7.89 6.52 18.70
CA ILE A 231 8.45 7.24 19.85
C ILE A 231 9.98 7.06 19.95
N GLY A 232 10.47 5.83 19.75
CA GLY A 232 11.89 5.49 19.84
C GLY A 232 12.71 6.06 18.68
N GLN A 233 12.34 5.74 17.44
CA GLN A 233 13.04 6.19 16.22
C GLN A 233 12.56 7.55 15.69
N ARG A 234 11.60 8.20 16.36
CA ARG A 234 11.02 9.51 15.98
C ARG A 234 10.34 9.50 14.60
N MET A 235 9.82 8.35 14.17
CA MET A 235 9.08 8.22 12.90
C MET A 235 7.61 8.63 13.09
N ARG A 236 7.32 9.93 12.94
CA ARG A 236 5.98 10.50 13.17
C ARG A 236 4.87 9.79 12.39
N THR A 237 5.14 9.40 11.15
CA THR A 237 4.18 8.68 10.29
C THR A 237 3.73 7.35 10.88
N VAL A 238 4.67 6.58 11.45
CA VAL A 238 4.36 5.33 12.15
C VAL A 238 3.59 5.58 13.43
N GLY A 239 3.91 6.66 14.16
CA GLY A 239 3.16 7.07 15.34
C GLY A 239 1.69 7.35 15.03
N LEU A 240 1.40 8.09 13.94
CA LEU A 240 0.03 8.36 13.50
C LEU A 240 -0.69 7.08 13.05
N ALA A 241 -0.01 6.23 12.28
CA ALA A 241 -0.55 4.93 11.86
C ALA A 241 -0.86 4.02 13.06
N ALA A 242 -0.02 4.04 14.10
CA ALA A 242 -0.25 3.28 15.32
C ALA A 242 -1.51 3.74 16.06
N VAL A 243 -1.82 5.04 16.09
CA VAL A 243 -3.09 5.52 16.66
C VAL A 243 -4.27 4.92 15.91
N VAL A 244 -4.28 4.99 14.57
CA VAL A 244 -5.35 4.41 13.75
C VAL A 244 -5.46 2.89 13.95
N GLY A 245 -4.33 2.20 13.93
CA GLY A 245 -4.23 0.75 14.08
C GLY A 245 -4.59 0.24 15.48
N VAL A 246 -4.60 1.11 16.50
CA VAL A 246 -5.08 0.79 17.85
C VAL A 246 -6.55 1.17 18.01
N VAL A 247 -6.95 2.36 17.58
CA VAL A 247 -8.29 2.90 17.81
C VAL A 247 -9.36 2.08 17.08
N LEU A 248 -9.16 1.76 15.81
CA LEU A 248 -10.13 0.99 15.02
C LEU A 248 -10.47 -0.38 15.64
N PRO A 249 -9.51 -1.27 15.95
CA PRO A 249 -9.82 -2.55 16.59
C PRO A 249 -10.29 -2.38 18.03
N ALA A 250 -9.83 -1.35 18.76
CA ALA A 250 -10.30 -1.06 20.12
C ALA A 250 -11.81 -0.74 20.18
N VAL A 251 -12.39 -0.16 19.13
CA VAL A 251 -13.86 0.02 19.03
C VAL A 251 -14.58 -1.33 19.09
N GLY A 252 -14.05 -2.37 18.44
CA GLY A 252 -14.58 -3.73 18.53
C GLY A 252 -14.47 -4.32 19.94
N VAL A 253 -13.35 -4.08 20.62
CA VAL A 253 -13.16 -4.49 22.02
C VAL A 253 -14.12 -3.76 22.96
N LEU A 254 -14.31 -2.45 22.77
CA LEU A 254 -15.21 -1.62 23.58
C LEU A 254 -16.67 -2.03 23.39
N THR A 255 -17.10 -2.29 22.16
CA THR A 255 -18.46 -2.76 21.88
C THR A 255 -18.70 -4.15 22.47
N TRP A 256 -17.69 -5.02 22.54
CA TRP A 256 -17.81 -6.29 23.26
C TRP A 256 -18.03 -6.14 24.76
N LEU A 257 -17.54 -5.08 25.40
CA LEU A 257 -17.82 -4.80 26.82
C LEU A 257 -19.29 -4.41 27.06
N THR A 258 -20.03 -4.07 26.00
CA THR A 258 -21.45 -3.79 26.06
C THR A 258 -22.30 -5.07 25.92
N PRO A 259 -23.60 -5.04 26.23
CA PRO A 259 -24.52 -6.16 25.98
C PRO A 259 -24.98 -6.25 24.51
N ALA A 260 -24.38 -5.47 23.60
CA ALA A 260 -24.74 -5.49 22.18
C ALA A 260 -24.40 -6.83 21.51
N VAL A 261 -25.11 -7.12 20.40
CA VAL A 261 -24.83 -8.28 19.55
C VAL A 261 -23.40 -8.16 19.00
N PRO A 262 -22.55 -9.19 19.14
CA PRO A 262 -21.14 -9.07 18.76
C PRO A 262 -20.89 -8.72 17.29
N ALA A 263 -21.71 -9.26 16.38
CA ALA A 263 -21.67 -8.93 14.96
C ALA A 263 -21.86 -7.43 14.69
N ALA A 264 -22.66 -6.74 15.50
CA ALA A 264 -22.86 -5.30 15.38
C ALA A 264 -21.59 -4.50 15.76
N GLY A 265 -20.86 -4.96 16.77
CA GLY A 265 -19.57 -4.37 17.16
C GLY A 265 -18.53 -4.42 16.04
N TRP A 266 -18.36 -5.59 15.43
CA TRP A 266 -17.49 -5.75 14.25
C TRP A 266 -18.01 -4.99 13.03
N GLY A 267 -19.34 -4.86 12.89
CA GLY A 267 -19.97 -4.00 11.90
C GLY A 267 -19.52 -2.54 12.02
N VAL A 268 -19.48 -2.00 13.24
CA VAL A 268 -19.00 -0.63 13.50
C VAL A 268 -17.52 -0.50 13.11
N VAL A 269 -16.69 -1.49 13.47
CA VAL A 269 -15.26 -1.50 13.09
C VAL A 269 -15.10 -1.53 11.57
N ALA A 270 -15.89 -2.35 10.86
CA ALA A 270 -15.87 -2.44 9.40
C ALA A 270 -16.21 -1.09 8.77
N VAL A 271 -17.34 -0.48 9.13
CA VAL A 271 -17.76 0.82 8.57
C VAL A 271 -16.76 1.93 8.91
N ALA A 272 -16.28 2.00 10.17
CA ALA A 272 -15.27 2.96 10.57
C ALA A 272 -13.96 2.79 9.77
N SER A 273 -13.54 1.55 9.52
CA SER A 273 -12.34 1.25 8.73
C SER A 273 -12.52 1.56 7.24
N LEU A 274 -13.71 1.35 6.67
CA LEU A 274 -14.04 1.74 5.30
C LEU A 274 -13.99 3.27 5.12
N VAL A 275 -14.56 4.01 6.08
CA VAL A 275 -14.49 5.47 6.10
C VAL A 275 -13.05 5.94 6.25
N ALA A 276 -12.29 5.36 7.19
CA ALA A 276 -10.87 5.66 7.37
C ALA A 276 -10.09 5.43 6.07
N CYS A 277 -10.26 4.26 5.43
CA CYS A 277 -9.66 3.88 4.15
C CYS A 277 -9.93 4.93 3.05
N GLY A 278 -11.17 5.43 2.99
CA GLY A 278 -11.56 6.43 2.00
C GLY A 278 -10.97 7.82 2.21
N LEU A 279 -10.61 8.17 3.45
CA LEU A 279 -10.02 9.46 3.81
C LEU A 279 -8.48 9.45 3.77
N LEU A 280 -7.85 8.27 3.68
CA LEU A 280 -6.38 8.14 3.76
C LEU A 280 -5.60 8.99 2.76
N PRO A 281 -5.93 8.99 1.45
CA PRO A 281 -5.13 9.76 0.48
C PRO A 281 -5.16 11.25 0.78
N SER A 282 -6.34 11.79 1.15
CA SER A 282 -6.49 13.21 1.51
C SER A 282 -5.75 13.55 2.81
N ALA A 283 -5.84 12.69 3.83
CA ALA A 283 -5.12 12.86 5.08
C ALA A 283 -3.60 12.81 4.89
N ALA A 284 -3.09 11.90 4.06
CA ALA A 284 -1.67 11.80 3.74
C ALA A 284 -1.17 13.06 3.01
N MET A 285 -1.88 13.52 1.97
CA MET A 285 -1.52 14.73 1.21
C MET A 285 -1.52 15.99 2.08
N SER A 286 -2.54 16.17 2.93
CA SER A 286 -2.59 17.30 3.85
C SER A 286 -1.50 17.26 4.92
N SER A 287 -1.19 16.08 5.47
CA SER A 287 -0.13 15.91 6.47
C SER A 287 1.29 16.18 5.94
N ALA A 288 1.51 15.93 4.64
CA ALA A 288 2.78 16.22 3.96
C ALA A 288 2.93 17.69 3.54
N GLY A 289 1.91 18.53 3.76
CA GLY A 289 1.93 19.95 3.44
C GLY A 289 1.75 20.27 1.96
N LEU A 290 1.31 19.32 1.14
CA LEU A 290 1.06 19.54 -0.29
C LEU A 290 -0.05 20.56 -0.53
N THR A 291 -1.07 20.59 0.33
CA THR A 291 -2.13 21.62 0.29
C THR A 291 -1.55 23.02 0.49
N GLY A 292 -0.62 23.19 1.45
CA GLY A 292 0.03 24.47 1.67
C GLY A 292 1.03 24.87 0.58
N LEU A 293 1.57 23.91 -0.18
CA LEU A 293 2.36 24.18 -1.38
C LEU A 293 1.46 24.61 -2.55
N ASP A 294 0.29 23.97 -2.70
CA ASP A 294 -0.72 24.33 -3.71
C ASP A 294 -1.27 25.74 -3.46
N ASP A 295 -1.59 26.07 -2.21
CA ASP A 295 -2.03 27.41 -1.80
C ASP A 295 -0.95 28.48 -2.10
N GLN A 296 0.33 28.15 -1.87
CA GLN A 296 1.45 29.06 -2.17
C GLN A 296 1.58 29.32 -3.67
N VAL A 297 1.44 28.30 -4.51
CA VAL A 297 1.46 28.45 -5.97
C VAL A 297 0.22 29.23 -6.44
N GLY A 298 -0.96 28.93 -5.89
CA GLY A 298 -2.20 29.65 -6.16
C GLY A 298 -2.14 31.13 -5.77
N ALA A 299 -1.38 31.48 -4.73
CA ALA A 299 -1.10 32.85 -4.31
C ALA A 299 0.01 33.55 -5.14
N GLY A 300 0.54 32.90 -6.19
CA GLY A 300 1.58 33.45 -7.07
C GLY A 300 3.01 33.20 -6.61
N GLY A 301 3.23 32.38 -5.57
CA GLY A 301 4.55 31.96 -5.11
C GLY A 301 5.21 30.95 -6.04
N LEU A 302 6.55 30.99 -6.12
CA LEU A 302 7.34 30.00 -6.86
C LEU A 302 7.87 28.93 -5.89
N VAL A 303 7.44 27.68 -6.07
CA VAL A 303 7.91 26.55 -5.26
C VAL A 303 8.94 25.75 -6.05
N GLY A 304 10.11 25.54 -5.45
CA GLY A 304 11.17 24.73 -6.06
C GLY A 304 10.77 23.25 -6.19
N ARG A 305 10.99 22.67 -7.38
CA ARG A 305 10.72 21.26 -7.69
C ARG A 305 11.24 20.25 -6.64
N PRO A 306 12.47 20.37 -6.10
CA PRO A 306 12.96 19.41 -5.10
C PRO A 306 12.13 19.36 -3.81
N ARG A 307 11.52 20.50 -3.42
CA ARG A 307 10.66 20.58 -2.24
C ARG A 307 9.32 19.88 -2.46
N VAL A 308 8.77 19.97 -3.67
CA VAL A 308 7.54 19.25 -4.04
C VAL A 308 7.78 17.74 -4.09
N VAL A 309 8.89 17.30 -4.69
CA VAL A 309 9.24 15.88 -4.78
C VAL A 309 9.44 15.27 -3.39
N SER A 310 10.20 15.93 -2.51
CA SER A 310 10.38 15.45 -1.13
C SER A 310 9.08 15.40 -0.34
N ALA A 311 8.20 16.39 -0.47
CA ALA A 311 6.87 16.35 0.16
C ALA A 311 5.99 15.21 -0.38
N LEU A 312 6.08 14.90 -1.67
CA LEU A 312 5.39 13.75 -2.26
C LEU A 312 5.92 12.42 -1.72
N ASP A 313 7.24 12.27 -1.60
CA ASP A 313 7.85 11.06 -1.05
C ASP A 313 7.45 10.84 0.41
N ASP A 314 7.40 11.91 1.21
CA ASP A 314 6.91 11.87 2.59
C ASP A 314 5.42 11.52 2.66
N ALA A 315 4.59 12.08 1.76
CA ALA A 315 3.17 11.74 1.66
C ALA A 315 2.98 10.25 1.38
N TYR A 316 3.69 9.72 0.38
CA TYR A 316 3.62 8.31 0.00
C TYR A 316 4.10 7.38 1.12
N ARG A 317 5.22 7.69 1.77
CA ARG A 317 5.71 6.91 2.92
C ARG A 317 4.72 6.94 4.09
N SER A 318 4.04 8.06 4.33
CA SER A 318 3.01 8.14 5.36
C SER A 318 1.79 7.28 5.01
N LEU A 319 1.40 7.28 3.73
CA LEU A 319 0.25 6.55 3.22
C LEU A 319 0.47 5.03 3.35
N ASP A 320 1.69 4.53 3.18
CA ASP A 320 2.01 3.10 3.37
C ASP A 320 1.69 2.61 4.78
N TRP A 321 2.16 3.35 5.80
CA TRP A 321 1.95 2.98 7.19
C TRP A 321 0.48 3.06 7.60
N VAL A 322 -0.22 4.12 7.20
CA VAL A 322 -1.64 4.27 7.56
C VAL A 322 -2.52 3.26 6.78
N THR A 323 -2.15 2.92 5.54
CA THR A 323 -2.83 1.84 4.79
C THR A 323 -2.66 0.50 5.50
N ALA A 324 -1.46 0.18 5.99
CA ALA A 324 -1.25 -1.02 6.80
C ALA A 324 -2.11 -1.01 8.08
N ALA A 325 -2.28 0.17 8.71
CA ALA A 325 -3.05 0.34 9.94
C ALA A 325 -4.55 0.13 9.76
N VAL A 326 -5.09 0.47 8.59
CA VAL A 326 -6.51 0.28 8.25
C VAL A 326 -6.77 -1.10 7.65
N ALA A 327 -5.80 -1.69 6.93
CA ALA A 327 -5.93 -3.00 6.31
C ALA A 327 -6.19 -4.12 7.34
N ALA A 328 -5.50 -4.09 8.50
CA ALA A 328 -5.68 -5.12 9.52
C ALA A 328 -7.10 -5.13 10.15
N PRO A 329 -7.67 -3.98 10.59
CA PRO A 329 -9.06 -3.90 11.02
C PRO A 329 -10.08 -4.29 9.94
N LEU A 330 -9.86 -3.94 8.67
CA LEU A 330 -10.71 -4.38 7.56
C LEU A 330 -10.71 -5.90 7.41
N ALA A 331 -9.53 -6.53 7.47
CA ALA A 331 -9.38 -7.97 7.37
C ALA A 331 -10.10 -8.69 8.52
N MET A 332 -9.88 -8.21 9.74
CA MET A 332 -10.46 -8.79 10.96
C MET A 332 -11.98 -8.62 11.01
N ALA A 333 -12.49 -7.40 10.80
CA ALA A 333 -13.93 -7.14 10.84
C ALA A 333 -14.65 -7.84 9.67
N GLY A 334 -14.04 -7.86 8.49
CA GLY A 334 -14.56 -8.62 7.34
C GLY A 334 -14.64 -10.11 7.62
N ALA A 335 -13.60 -10.71 8.22
CA ALA A 335 -13.60 -12.12 8.62
C ALA A 335 -14.72 -12.40 9.65
N ALA A 336 -14.80 -11.59 10.70
CA ALA A 336 -15.81 -11.76 11.77
C ALA A 336 -17.25 -11.65 11.24
N LEU A 337 -17.50 -10.71 10.33
CA LEU A 337 -18.81 -10.51 9.72
C LEU A 337 -19.19 -11.62 8.73
N LEU A 338 -18.22 -12.09 7.93
CA LEU A 338 -18.44 -13.20 6.99
C LEU A 338 -18.57 -14.55 7.67
N GLY A 339 -17.99 -14.71 8.87
CA GLY A 339 -18.11 -15.91 9.71
C GLY A 339 -19.38 -15.94 10.57
N ALA A 340 -20.12 -14.82 10.66
CA ALA A 340 -21.35 -14.74 11.43
C ALA A 340 -22.51 -15.52 10.79
N GLU A 341 -23.47 -15.96 11.59
CA GLU A 341 -24.70 -16.63 11.11
C GLU A 341 -25.79 -15.66 10.64
N ASP A 342 -25.72 -14.40 11.08
CA ASP A 342 -26.71 -13.37 10.76
C ASP A 342 -26.58 -12.88 9.30
N PRO A 343 -27.65 -12.95 8.47
CA PRO A 343 -27.61 -12.50 7.09
C PRO A 343 -27.20 -11.03 6.91
N TRP A 344 -27.58 -10.15 7.85
CA TRP A 344 -27.18 -8.73 7.80
C TRP A 344 -25.67 -8.58 7.99
N ALA A 345 -25.10 -9.34 8.93
CA ALA A 345 -23.66 -9.36 9.18
C ALA A 345 -22.89 -9.91 7.97
N ILE A 346 -23.33 -11.04 7.40
CA ILE A 346 -22.70 -11.61 6.19
C ILE A 346 -22.75 -10.60 5.03
N ALA A 347 -23.90 -9.97 4.79
CA ALA A 347 -24.04 -8.96 3.74
C ALA A 347 -23.10 -7.75 3.95
N LEU A 348 -22.95 -7.28 5.20
CA LEU A 348 -22.02 -6.21 5.55
C LEU A 348 -20.55 -6.66 5.35
N GLY A 349 -20.24 -7.91 5.68
CA GLY A 349 -18.94 -8.54 5.42
C GLY A 349 -18.60 -8.56 3.93
N VAL A 350 -19.56 -8.97 3.08
CA VAL A 350 -19.42 -8.96 1.61
C VAL A 350 -19.17 -7.54 1.10
N VAL A 351 -19.97 -6.57 1.56
CA VAL A 351 -19.78 -5.15 1.21
C VAL A 351 -18.38 -4.67 1.62
N THR A 352 -17.91 -5.03 2.81
CA THR A 352 -16.58 -4.65 3.29
C THR A 352 -15.47 -5.21 2.40
N VAL A 353 -15.56 -6.48 2.00
CA VAL A 353 -14.61 -7.12 1.08
C VAL A 353 -14.65 -6.46 -0.31
N VAL A 354 -15.84 -6.23 -0.86
CA VAL A 354 -16.02 -5.61 -2.17
C VAL A 354 -15.47 -4.19 -2.21
N VAL A 355 -15.81 -3.35 -1.22
CA VAL A 355 -15.30 -1.97 -1.14
C VAL A 355 -13.78 -1.96 -0.97
N THR A 356 -13.23 -2.83 -0.11
CA THR A 356 -11.78 -2.92 0.08
C THR A 356 -11.05 -3.32 -1.21
N ALA A 357 -11.60 -4.28 -1.95
CA ALA A 357 -11.05 -4.70 -3.25
C ALA A 357 -11.13 -3.56 -4.30
N LEU A 358 -12.25 -2.84 -4.37
CA LEU A 358 -12.43 -1.72 -5.30
C LEU A 358 -11.51 -0.53 -4.96
N ARG A 359 -11.31 -0.27 -3.66
CA ARG A 359 -10.45 0.81 -3.15
C ARG A 359 -9.00 0.69 -3.59
N THR A 360 -8.50 -0.52 -3.87
CA THR A 360 -7.13 -0.74 -4.39
C THR A 360 -6.82 0.11 -5.64
N ARG A 361 -7.84 0.48 -6.42
CA ARG A 361 -7.72 1.34 -7.62
C ARG A 361 -7.36 2.79 -7.31
N ALA A 362 -7.63 3.26 -6.09
CA ALA A 362 -7.35 4.62 -5.65
C ALA A 362 -5.92 4.79 -5.09
N PHE A 363 -5.24 3.69 -4.76
CA PHE A 363 -3.90 3.70 -4.18
C PHE A 363 -2.84 3.51 -5.28
N PRO A 364 -1.87 4.42 -5.41
CA PRO A 364 -0.92 4.40 -6.52
C PRO A 364 0.23 3.40 -6.33
N LEU A 365 0.52 2.95 -5.11
CA LEU A 365 1.70 2.14 -4.80
C LEU A 365 1.39 0.64 -4.68
N ALA A 366 2.32 -0.19 -5.15
CA ALA A 366 2.20 -1.64 -5.12
C ALA A 366 2.03 -2.20 -3.70
N LEU A 367 2.78 -1.66 -2.72
CA LEU A 367 2.69 -2.09 -1.32
C LEU A 367 1.27 -1.88 -0.76
N GLN A 368 0.66 -0.73 -1.04
CA GLN A 368 -0.71 -0.41 -0.61
C GLN A 368 -1.72 -1.37 -1.25
N GLY A 369 -1.56 -1.65 -2.54
CA GLY A 369 -2.36 -2.66 -3.23
C GLY A 369 -2.23 -4.04 -2.59
N VAL A 370 -1.01 -4.49 -2.28
CA VAL A 370 -0.74 -5.78 -1.62
C VAL A 370 -1.36 -5.84 -0.22
N LEU A 371 -1.28 -4.76 0.56
CA LEU A 371 -1.88 -4.69 1.90
C LEU A 371 -3.41 -4.77 1.87
N LEU A 372 -4.07 -4.10 0.93
CA LEU A 372 -5.52 -4.16 0.81
C LEU A 372 -6.01 -5.50 0.23
N TRP A 373 -5.29 -6.07 -0.75
CA TRP A 373 -5.60 -7.39 -1.28
C TRP A 373 -5.33 -8.51 -0.28
N SER A 374 -4.33 -8.38 0.58
CA SER A 374 -4.11 -9.31 1.69
C SER A 374 -5.26 -9.22 2.69
N ALA A 375 -5.75 -8.01 3.00
CA ALA A 375 -6.94 -7.84 3.84
C ALA A 375 -8.19 -8.50 3.24
N VAL A 376 -8.43 -8.31 1.94
CA VAL A 376 -9.51 -8.98 1.18
C VAL A 376 -9.39 -10.50 1.27
N THR A 377 -8.20 -11.03 1.02
CA THR A 377 -7.94 -12.48 1.05
C THR A 377 -8.13 -13.05 2.45
N VAL A 378 -7.58 -12.38 3.47
CA VAL A 378 -7.71 -12.81 4.87
C VAL A 378 -9.17 -12.76 5.32
N ALA A 379 -9.90 -11.69 5.03
CA ALA A 379 -11.32 -11.58 5.36
C ALA A 379 -12.14 -12.72 4.73
N ALA A 380 -11.97 -12.94 3.43
CA ALA A 380 -12.70 -13.97 2.71
C ALA A 380 -12.34 -15.39 3.20
N VAL A 381 -11.05 -15.72 3.29
CA VAL A 381 -10.60 -17.06 3.69
C VAL A 381 -10.98 -17.35 5.14
N VAL A 382 -10.65 -16.46 6.08
CA VAL A 382 -10.91 -16.70 7.50
C VAL A 382 -12.41 -16.72 7.79
N GLY A 383 -13.19 -15.78 7.24
CA GLY A 383 -14.64 -15.77 7.45
C GLY A 383 -15.36 -16.99 6.84
N LEU A 384 -14.91 -17.46 5.67
CA LEU A 384 -15.48 -18.67 5.06
C LEU A 384 -15.08 -19.95 5.80
N LEU A 385 -13.94 -19.99 6.50
CA LEU A 385 -13.51 -21.16 7.28
C LEU A 385 -14.45 -21.45 8.45
N ASP A 386 -15.09 -20.43 9.04
CA ASP A 386 -16.08 -20.63 10.09
C ASP A 386 -17.30 -21.44 9.60
N HIS A 387 -17.57 -21.41 8.30
CA HIS A 387 -18.65 -22.18 7.66
C HIS A 387 -18.22 -23.58 7.19
N ALA A 388 -16.93 -23.93 7.30
CA ALA A 388 -16.37 -25.16 6.72
C ALA A 388 -16.85 -26.43 7.43
N THR A 389 -17.19 -26.35 8.71
CA THR A 389 -17.74 -27.47 9.48
C THR A 389 -19.17 -27.81 9.07
N ALA A 390 -19.99 -26.79 8.78
CA ALA A 390 -21.38 -26.95 8.37
C ALA A 390 -21.54 -27.25 6.87
N SER A 391 -20.72 -26.62 6.02
CA SER A 391 -20.88 -26.66 4.55
C SER A 391 -19.54 -26.72 3.79
N PRO A 392 -18.73 -27.77 4.01
CA PRO A 392 -17.37 -27.83 3.47
C PRO A 392 -17.31 -27.74 1.94
N THR A 393 -18.28 -28.35 1.24
CA THR A 393 -18.35 -28.32 -0.22
C THR A 393 -18.61 -26.92 -0.77
N ILE A 394 -19.52 -26.16 -0.15
CA ILE A 394 -19.82 -24.78 -0.55
C ILE A 394 -18.61 -23.89 -0.33
N VAL A 395 -17.96 -23.99 0.83
CA VAL A 395 -16.75 -23.22 1.15
C VAL A 395 -15.64 -23.48 0.14
N VAL A 396 -15.36 -24.76 -0.18
CA VAL A 396 -14.34 -25.11 -1.18
C VAL A 396 -14.71 -24.58 -2.57
N LEU A 397 -15.97 -24.70 -3.00
CA LEU A 397 -16.42 -24.18 -4.29
C LEU A 397 -16.32 -22.65 -4.38
N VAL A 398 -16.69 -21.93 -3.32
CA VAL A 398 -16.59 -20.46 -3.27
C VAL A 398 -15.13 -20.03 -3.31
N LEU A 399 -14.26 -20.64 -2.49
CA LEU A 399 -12.83 -20.32 -2.49
C LEU A 399 -12.16 -20.66 -3.82
N ALA A 400 -12.47 -21.82 -4.41
CA ALA A 400 -11.97 -22.19 -5.73
C ALA A 400 -12.46 -21.22 -6.81
N GLY A 401 -13.74 -20.85 -6.79
CA GLY A 401 -14.32 -19.86 -7.70
C GLY A 401 -13.64 -18.50 -7.59
N LEU A 402 -13.43 -18.01 -6.36
CA LEU A 402 -12.70 -16.76 -6.11
C LEU A 402 -11.26 -16.83 -6.62
N ALA A 403 -10.56 -17.95 -6.38
CA ALA A 403 -9.20 -18.15 -6.87
C ALA A 403 -9.13 -18.15 -8.41
N VAL A 404 -10.07 -18.82 -9.08
CA VAL A 404 -10.17 -18.81 -10.55
C VAL A 404 -10.45 -17.41 -11.08
N VAL A 405 -11.40 -16.69 -10.48
CA VAL A 405 -11.73 -15.30 -10.86
C VAL A 405 -10.51 -14.40 -10.67
N ALA A 406 -9.81 -14.50 -9.55
CA ALA A 406 -8.59 -13.73 -9.30
C ALA A 406 -7.49 -14.03 -10.33
N ALA A 407 -7.26 -15.31 -10.66
CA ALA A 407 -6.29 -15.73 -11.66
C ALA A 407 -6.63 -15.21 -13.06
N LEU A 408 -7.91 -15.26 -13.44
CA LEU A 408 -8.39 -14.72 -14.72
C LEU A 408 -8.20 -13.19 -14.78
N LEU A 409 -8.61 -12.48 -13.73
CA LEU A 409 -8.49 -11.01 -13.67
C LEU A 409 -7.03 -10.54 -13.68
N ALA A 410 -6.12 -11.30 -13.07
CA ALA A 410 -4.69 -10.98 -13.07
C ALA A 410 -4.05 -11.10 -14.47
N GLY A 411 -4.52 -12.02 -15.31
CA GLY A 411 -3.98 -12.26 -16.65
C GLY A 411 -4.53 -11.33 -17.74
N ILE A 412 -5.71 -10.74 -17.54
CA ILE A 412 -6.39 -9.95 -18.58
C ILE A 412 -5.86 -8.52 -18.58
N ARG A 413 -5.35 -8.06 -19.73
CA ARG A 413 -4.98 -6.65 -19.99
C ARG A 413 -6.05 -6.01 -20.89
N PRO A 414 -7.16 -5.50 -20.33
CA PRO A 414 -8.27 -4.98 -21.14
C PRO A 414 -7.84 -3.77 -21.97
N ALA A 415 -8.43 -3.59 -23.15
CA ALA A 415 -8.17 -2.44 -24.02
C ALA A 415 -8.54 -1.10 -23.33
N ALA A 416 -7.97 0.02 -23.78
CA ALA A 416 -8.14 1.32 -23.12
C ALA A 416 -9.61 1.74 -22.91
N HIS A 417 -10.47 1.53 -23.92
CA HIS A 417 -11.91 1.81 -23.80
C HIS A 417 -12.62 0.91 -22.77
N GLN A 418 -12.25 -0.37 -22.70
CA GLN A 418 -12.81 -1.30 -21.70
C GLN A 418 -12.35 -0.94 -20.29
N ARG A 419 -11.09 -0.50 -20.11
CA ARG A 419 -10.57 0.01 -18.83
C ARG A 419 -11.40 1.19 -18.32
N ALA A 420 -11.73 2.14 -19.20
CA ALA A 420 -12.57 3.28 -18.83
C ALA A 420 -13.97 2.85 -18.37
N ARG A 421 -14.60 1.90 -19.09
CA ARG A 421 -15.91 1.36 -18.70
C ARG A 421 -15.87 0.58 -17.38
N LEU A 422 -14.87 -0.29 -17.18
CA LEU A 422 -14.67 -1.03 -15.92
C LEU A 422 -14.39 -0.09 -14.74
N ARG A 423 -13.71 1.02 -14.98
CA ARG A 423 -13.49 2.07 -13.97
C ARG A 423 -14.81 2.71 -13.57
N SER A 424 -15.63 3.11 -14.55
CA SER A 424 -16.96 3.68 -14.30
C SER A 424 -17.88 2.74 -13.52
N ILE A 425 -17.97 1.47 -13.95
CA ILE A 425 -18.78 0.44 -13.25
C ILE A 425 -18.26 0.23 -11.83
N GLY A 426 -16.93 0.15 -11.65
CA GLY A 426 -16.33 0.01 -10.32
C GLY A 426 -16.67 1.18 -9.40
N ASN A 427 -16.61 2.42 -9.89
CA ASN A 427 -16.99 3.60 -9.11
C ASN A 427 -18.47 3.56 -8.69
N ALA A 428 -19.37 3.11 -9.58
CA ALA A 428 -20.78 2.96 -9.27
C ALA A 428 -21.02 1.87 -8.21
N LEU A 429 -20.40 0.70 -8.37
CA LEU A 429 -20.49 -0.39 -7.40
C LEU A 429 -19.93 0.01 -6.03
N GLU A 430 -18.79 0.69 -6.01
CA GLU A 430 -18.19 1.20 -4.78
C GLU A 430 -19.13 2.17 -4.06
N THR A 431 -19.71 3.12 -4.80
CA THR A 431 -20.65 4.11 -4.25
C THR A 431 -21.87 3.42 -3.65
N ILE A 432 -22.49 2.49 -4.40
CA ILE A 432 -23.66 1.73 -3.92
C ILE A 432 -23.30 0.93 -2.67
N ALA A 433 -22.17 0.21 -2.68
CA ALA A 433 -21.74 -0.61 -1.56
C ALA A 433 -21.48 0.23 -0.30
N VAL A 434 -20.83 1.39 -0.44
CA VAL A 434 -20.60 2.32 0.68
C VAL A 434 -21.93 2.87 1.24
N VAL A 435 -22.87 3.25 0.37
CA VAL A 435 -24.19 3.75 0.79
C VAL A 435 -24.99 2.68 1.52
N VAL A 436 -24.95 1.43 1.05
CA VAL A 436 -25.69 0.29 1.63
C VAL A 436 -25.04 -0.21 2.94
N ALA A 437 -23.76 0.07 3.18
CA ALA A 437 -23.06 -0.36 4.39
C ALA A 437 -23.75 0.15 5.68
N LEU A 438 -24.28 1.38 5.67
CA LEU A 438 -24.95 1.96 6.84
C LEU A 438 -26.30 1.28 7.15
N PRO A 439 -27.24 1.10 6.20
CA PRO A 439 -28.43 0.27 6.42
C PRO A 439 -28.10 -1.15 6.90
N LEU A 440 -27.11 -1.81 6.31
CA LEU A 440 -26.71 -3.16 6.72
C LEU A 440 -26.20 -3.18 8.17
N LEU A 441 -25.41 -2.17 8.57
CA LEU A 441 -24.99 -1.98 9.95
C LEU A 441 -26.18 -1.82 10.90
N LEU A 442 -27.19 -1.04 10.54
CA LEU A 442 -28.41 -0.92 11.36
C LEU A 442 -29.16 -2.26 11.47
N GLY A 443 -29.12 -3.06 10.41
CA GLY A 443 -29.65 -4.42 10.38
C GLY A 443 -28.98 -5.35 11.39
N THR A 444 -27.64 -5.29 11.54
CA THR A 444 -26.91 -6.12 12.51
C THR A 444 -27.23 -5.78 13.97
N PHE A 445 -27.69 -4.55 14.24
CA PHE A 445 -28.24 -4.16 15.54
C PHE A 445 -29.67 -4.67 15.78
N GLY A 446 -30.31 -5.31 14.79
CA GLY A 446 -31.70 -5.73 14.87
C GLY A 446 -32.71 -4.58 14.81
N LEU A 447 -32.29 -3.38 14.40
CA LEU A 447 -33.14 -2.17 14.45
C LEU A 447 -34.41 -2.33 13.60
N PHE A 448 -34.30 -2.93 12.42
CA PHE A 448 -35.46 -3.13 11.54
C PHE A 448 -36.49 -4.11 12.15
N ALA A 449 -36.03 -5.16 12.82
CA ALA A 449 -36.93 -6.08 13.52
C ALA A 449 -37.63 -5.37 14.68
N ALA A 450 -36.89 -4.60 15.47
CA ALA A 450 -37.46 -3.81 16.58
C ALA A 450 -38.50 -2.78 16.09
N LEU A 451 -38.26 -2.14 14.94
CA LEU A 451 -39.22 -1.21 14.34
C LEU A 451 -40.50 -1.92 13.88
N LEU A 452 -40.39 -3.11 13.29
CA LEU A 452 -41.54 -3.91 12.87
C LEU A 452 -42.36 -4.49 14.04
N GLU A 453 -41.76 -4.66 15.21
CA GLU A 453 -42.47 -5.08 16.42
C GLU A 453 -43.18 -3.90 17.12
N THR A 454 -42.69 -2.68 16.92
CA THR A 454 -43.19 -1.49 17.62
C THR A 454 -44.34 -0.79 16.88
N PHE A 455 -44.35 -0.86 15.54
CA PHE A 455 -45.36 -0.25 14.66
C PHE A 455 -46.18 -1.33 13.96
#